data_AF-A0A836Q7H4-F1
#
_entry.id   AF-A0A836Q7H4-F1
#
_cell.length_a   1.000
_cell.length_b   1.000
_cell.length_c   1.000
_cell.angle_alpha   90.00
_cell.angle_beta   90.00
_cell.angle_gamma   90.00
#
_symmetry.space_group_name_H-M   'P 1'
#
loop_
_entity.id
_entity.type
_entity.pdbx_description
1 polymer ?
#
loop_
_entity_poly.entity_id
_entity_poly.type
_entity_poly.pdbx_seq_one_letter_code
_entity_poly.pdbx_strand_id
1 'polypeptide(L)'
;MFGSKKPQPPPSRGRINLPNIKNIPTLDIYQTMYEQARDNQPRDVEQLFVAPNTSLTYSLSVKFESGRNNPLWTLLEDDGTEAQMLWQQESGDFDLVNDMVCMSVQSTRAMDRSKTGMQAVDPNAALTQAPSFQAHQSGSFDSPPAVNPADLAGYNPEGSAGSSGGFHPTQSSGNLSAFQQPQTGGVDYLGDKRPSQSQHGPRFVDPGPQMETKAFEGSIESTQISTLITTLNNDGVTGRLEILGDESVGEIYFLNGIAMYAHVAGILGDNAVRELITWRKGTFAFFHDEKTEVRNVLKPMMETVMEGIALLDKKKHLERMGLTTDAYLVKKSRNMSDTEVRLMLTKGEPLNVDRQIEVYRTIGHKYSLNDLLRDRPMESADWIPLIFNFLTCELIEIKPPDAVKVGALDFLGDGKKEVDALLESMLRQETGVLSYSAFLLYLQHEFYRFEAYGWPMSIILFEMNRKKEYDTNQKRGDLQTMFDVLPPSAVQNAAKRIEMVKRPLDILGHYEMLEYALLLPNTRTASAAYVANRILQTLTVTPLIKNLDKKSLKLAFGVANLPADGETVQQLLAAARKAKDRAVEANFPLIISKSYK
;
A
#
# COMPACT_ATOMS: atom_id res chain seq x y z
N MET A 1 71.99 6.25 32.13
CA MET A 1 71.23 5.44 31.15
C MET A 1 69.95 4.98 31.83
N PHE A 2 68.82 5.57 31.43
CA PHE A 2 67.48 5.16 31.85
C PHE A 2 67.05 3.94 31.02
N GLY A 3 66.48 2.93 31.67
CA GLY A 3 65.84 1.77 31.03
C GLY A 3 64.51 1.48 31.74
N SER A 4 63.43 1.89 31.09
CA SER A 4 62.05 1.97 31.58
C SER A 4 61.43 0.60 31.85
N LYS A 5 60.82 0.41 33.02
CA LYS A 5 59.90 -0.71 33.29
C LYS A 5 58.65 -0.55 32.41
N LYS A 6 58.34 -1.55 31.59
CA LYS A 6 57.06 -1.64 30.87
C LYS A 6 55.91 -1.71 31.90
N PRO A 7 54.83 -0.94 31.74
CA PRO A 7 53.68 -1.00 32.63
C PRO A 7 52.94 -2.34 32.43
N GLN A 8 52.61 -3.02 33.54
CA GLN A 8 51.65 -4.13 33.53
C GLN A 8 50.26 -3.58 33.15
N PRO A 9 49.49 -4.28 32.31
CA PRO A 9 48.11 -3.90 32.04
C PRO A 9 47.27 -3.98 33.33
N PRO A 10 46.30 -3.07 33.52
CA PRO A 10 45.39 -3.15 34.67
C PRO A 10 44.62 -4.47 34.64
N PRO A 11 44.22 -5.03 35.81
CA PRO A 11 43.46 -6.27 35.87
C PRO A 11 42.17 -6.14 35.08
N SER A 12 41.91 -7.08 34.17
CA SER A 12 40.68 -7.12 33.38
C SER A 12 39.47 -7.26 34.32
N ARG A 13 38.64 -6.21 34.40
CA ARG A 13 37.31 -6.33 35.00
C ARG A 13 36.50 -7.26 34.07
N GLY A 14 36.22 -8.49 34.51
CA GLY A 14 35.62 -9.54 33.68
C GLY A 14 34.26 -9.16 33.07
N ARG A 15 33.84 -9.87 32.02
CA ARG A 15 32.52 -9.76 31.37
C ARG A 15 31.37 -10.03 32.37
N ILE A 16 30.23 -9.36 32.19
CA ILE A 16 28.99 -9.63 32.95
C ILE A 16 28.14 -10.58 32.11
N ASN A 17 27.85 -11.77 32.64
CA ASN A 17 27.05 -12.78 31.94
C ASN A 17 25.64 -12.82 32.52
N LEU A 18 24.64 -12.63 31.67
CA LEU A 18 23.23 -12.82 32.01
C LEU A 18 22.84 -14.31 31.98
N PRO A 19 21.75 -14.70 32.67
CA PRO A 19 21.27 -16.08 32.65
C PRO A 19 20.96 -16.56 31.23
N ASN A 20 21.42 -17.77 30.86
CA ASN A 20 21.17 -18.35 29.55
C ASN A 20 19.66 -18.53 29.30
N ILE A 21 19.18 -18.11 28.12
CA ILE A 21 17.78 -18.22 27.71
C ILE A 21 17.62 -19.19 26.53
N LYS A 22 16.48 -19.85 26.43
CA LYS A 22 16.21 -20.88 25.39
C LYS A 22 15.44 -20.34 24.17
N ASN A 23 15.39 -19.02 24.01
CA ASN A 23 14.68 -18.33 22.93
C ASN A 23 15.47 -17.08 22.50
N ILE A 24 15.10 -16.50 21.35
CA ILE A 24 15.60 -15.18 20.93
C ILE A 24 15.31 -14.15 22.04
N PRO A 25 16.26 -13.25 22.39
CA PRO A 25 16.03 -12.24 23.42
C PRO A 25 14.80 -11.38 23.12
N THR A 26 14.02 -11.05 24.16
CA THR A 26 12.91 -10.08 24.05
C THR A 26 13.42 -8.66 24.28
N LEU A 27 12.63 -7.64 23.93
CA LEU A 27 12.96 -6.23 24.15
C LEU A 27 13.42 -5.92 25.60
N ASP A 28 12.78 -6.53 26.59
CA ASP A 28 13.15 -6.38 28.01
C ASP A 28 14.61 -6.82 28.29
N ILE A 29 15.10 -7.83 27.57
CA ILE A 29 16.47 -8.34 27.71
C ILE A 29 17.46 -7.37 27.06
N TYR A 30 17.15 -6.81 25.89
CA TYR A 30 17.99 -5.77 25.27
C TYR A 30 18.09 -4.54 26.17
N GLN A 31 16.98 -4.11 26.78
CA GLN A 31 16.96 -3.03 27.76
C GLN A 31 17.82 -3.36 28.98
N THR A 32 17.69 -4.56 29.54
CA THR A 32 18.49 -5.01 30.68
C THR A 32 19.98 -5.04 30.37
N MET A 33 20.36 -5.56 29.19
CA MET A 33 21.75 -5.59 28.73
C MET A 33 22.32 -4.18 28.57
N TYR A 34 21.54 -3.27 27.98
CA TYR A 34 21.91 -1.87 27.81
C TYR A 34 22.14 -1.16 29.14
N GLU A 35 21.19 -1.28 30.09
CA GLU A 35 21.29 -0.65 31.41
C GLU A 35 22.51 -1.18 32.17
N GLN A 36 22.73 -2.50 32.17
CA GLN A 36 23.90 -3.08 32.82
C GLN A 36 25.22 -2.63 32.18
N ALA A 37 25.29 -2.52 30.85
CA ALA A 37 26.51 -2.06 30.17
C ALA A 37 26.77 -0.58 30.39
N ARG A 38 25.72 0.23 30.45
CA ARG A 38 25.80 1.67 30.74
C ARG A 38 26.25 1.92 32.17
N ASP A 39 25.76 1.15 33.13
CA ASP A 39 26.05 1.36 34.55
C ASP A 39 27.39 0.74 34.97
N ASN A 40 27.94 -0.19 34.16
CA ASN A 40 29.18 -0.91 34.46
C ASN A 40 30.31 -0.66 33.44
N GLN A 41 30.37 0.53 32.83
CA GLN A 41 31.43 0.84 31.85
C GLN A 41 32.85 0.64 32.42
N PRO A 42 33.81 0.12 31.64
CA PRO A 42 33.71 -0.30 30.24
C PRO A 42 33.48 -1.81 30.07
N ARG A 43 32.72 -2.46 30.96
CA ARG A 43 32.52 -3.93 30.92
C ARG A 43 31.53 -4.33 29.83
N ASP A 44 31.80 -5.47 29.21
CA ASP A 44 30.87 -6.13 28.30
C ASP A 44 29.76 -6.84 29.11
N VAL A 45 28.52 -6.73 28.64
CA VAL A 45 27.38 -7.54 29.11
C VAL A 45 27.02 -8.54 28.03
N GLU A 46 26.93 -9.83 28.37
CA GLU A 46 26.66 -10.93 27.44
C GLU A 46 25.37 -11.67 27.81
N GLN A 47 24.55 -11.94 26.80
CA GLN A 47 23.39 -12.79 26.85
C GLN A 47 23.61 -13.99 25.94
N LEU A 48 23.72 -15.18 26.54
CA LEU A 48 23.71 -16.43 25.79
C LEU A 48 22.27 -16.84 25.51
N PHE A 49 22.01 -17.29 24.30
CA PHE A 49 20.73 -17.86 23.94
C PHE A 49 20.82 -18.99 22.93
N VAL A 50 19.84 -19.89 22.97
CA VAL A 50 19.69 -20.95 21.97
C VAL A 50 18.50 -20.62 21.09
N ALA A 51 18.68 -20.64 19.78
CA ALA A 51 17.58 -20.40 18.85
C ALA A 51 16.61 -21.61 18.80
N PRO A 52 15.29 -21.38 18.68
CA PRO A 52 14.33 -22.48 18.65
C PRO A 52 14.56 -23.41 17.46
N ASN A 53 14.67 -24.72 17.73
CA ASN A 53 14.87 -25.78 16.73
C ASN A 53 16.24 -25.78 16.03
N THR A 54 17.30 -25.26 16.67
CA THR A 54 18.69 -25.38 16.21
C THR A 54 19.58 -25.93 17.34
N SER A 55 20.68 -26.60 17.00
CA SER A 55 21.74 -26.93 17.97
C SER A 55 22.73 -25.78 18.21
N LEU A 56 22.54 -24.65 17.52
CA LEU A 56 23.41 -23.49 17.57
C LEU A 56 23.15 -22.66 18.83
N THR A 57 24.24 -22.22 19.45
CA THR A 57 24.23 -21.28 20.57
C THR A 57 24.68 -19.92 20.06
N TYR A 58 24.04 -18.86 20.52
CA TYR A 58 24.39 -17.50 20.18
C TYR A 58 24.86 -16.75 21.41
N SER A 59 25.84 -15.87 21.21
CA SER A 59 26.29 -14.89 22.20
C SER A 59 26.02 -13.49 21.66
N LEU A 60 25.09 -12.79 22.29
CA LEU A 60 24.90 -11.36 22.08
C LEU A 60 25.63 -10.61 23.18
N SER A 61 26.49 -9.66 22.81
CA SER A 61 27.21 -8.83 23.78
C SER A 61 27.07 -7.34 23.47
N VAL A 62 27.09 -6.51 24.51
CA VAL A 62 27.01 -5.06 24.41
C VAL A 62 28.01 -4.37 25.34
N LYS A 63 28.64 -3.30 24.85
CA LYS A 63 29.58 -2.49 25.63
C LYS A 63 29.55 -1.02 25.22
N PHE A 64 29.88 -0.13 26.15
CA PHE A 64 30.15 1.28 25.85
C PHE A 64 31.66 1.50 25.83
N GLU A 65 32.19 1.87 24.66
CA GLU A 65 33.59 2.25 24.50
C GLU A 65 33.80 3.73 24.80
N SER A 66 34.94 4.08 25.41
CA SER A 66 35.28 5.47 25.71
C SER A 66 35.31 6.33 24.45
N GLY A 67 34.47 7.37 24.40
CA GLY A 67 34.38 8.31 23.28
C GLY A 67 33.30 7.98 22.25
N ARG A 68 32.49 6.93 22.45
CA ARG A 68 31.32 6.63 21.59
C ARG A 68 30.01 7.03 22.27
N ASN A 69 29.07 7.57 21.49
CA ASN A 69 27.74 7.97 21.97
C ASN A 69 26.74 6.81 22.04
N ASN A 70 26.93 5.77 21.21
CA ASN A 70 26.06 4.59 21.16
C ASN A 70 26.83 3.34 21.64
N PRO A 71 26.14 2.35 22.23
CA PRO A 71 26.76 1.10 22.59
C PRO A 71 27.07 0.25 21.35
N LEU A 72 28.12 -0.54 21.46
CA LEU A 72 28.56 -1.48 20.43
C LEU A 72 27.99 -2.86 20.75
N TRP A 73 27.12 -3.35 19.88
CA TRP A 73 26.53 -4.68 19.94
C TRP A 73 27.33 -5.65 19.06
N THR A 74 27.55 -6.87 19.54
CA THR A 74 28.22 -7.93 18.79
C THR A 74 27.45 -9.22 18.94
N LEU A 75 27.12 -9.86 17.81
CA LEU A 75 26.51 -11.19 17.77
C LEU A 75 27.52 -12.22 17.26
N LEU A 76 27.70 -13.27 18.05
CA LEU A 76 28.46 -14.46 17.71
C LEU A 76 27.53 -15.66 17.62
N GLU A 77 27.83 -16.55 16.69
CA GLU A 77 27.23 -17.87 16.53
C GLU A 77 28.27 -18.92 16.89
N ASP A 78 27.87 -19.92 17.68
CA ASP A 78 28.70 -21.02 18.14
C ASP A 78 28.01 -22.35 17.79
N ASP A 79 28.68 -23.16 16.98
CA ASP A 79 28.23 -24.48 16.55
C ASP A 79 28.71 -25.63 17.47
N GLY A 80 29.39 -25.29 18.55
CA GLY A 80 30.01 -26.22 19.49
C GLY A 80 31.46 -26.57 19.15
N THR A 81 31.98 -26.12 18.01
CA THR A 81 33.38 -26.30 17.59
C THR A 81 34.13 -24.99 17.40
N GLU A 82 33.48 -23.97 16.81
CA GLU A 82 34.06 -22.65 16.59
C GLU A 82 32.99 -21.55 16.74
N ALA A 83 33.39 -20.41 17.31
CA ALA A 83 32.53 -19.24 17.43
C ALA A 83 32.83 -18.25 16.31
N GLN A 84 31.85 -17.98 15.45
CA GLN A 84 31.94 -17.02 14.35
C GLN A 84 31.20 -15.72 14.70
N MET A 85 31.87 -14.57 14.50
CA MET A 85 31.21 -13.28 14.60
C MET A 85 30.34 -13.05 13.37
N LEU A 86 29.02 -12.88 13.57
CA LEU A 86 28.09 -12.61 12.49
C LEU A 86 28.07 -11.12 12.13
N TRP A 87 28.00 -10.26 13.14
CA TRP A 87 28.03 -8.82 12.95
C TRP A 87 28.42 -8.08 14.22
N GLN A 88 28.80 -6.82 14.01
CA GLN A 88 29.04 -5.83 15.05
C GLN A 88 28.40 -4.51 14.62
N GLN A 89 27.59 -3.91 15.50
CA GLN A 89 26.75 -2.76 15.18
C GLN A 89 26.74 -1.74 16.32
N GLU A 90 26.99 -0.47 16.01
CA GLU A 90 26.75 0.65 16.93
C GLU A 90 25.28 1.07 16.84
N SER A 91 24.53 0.94 17.94
CA SER A 91 23.11 1.31 17.95
C SER A 91 22.59 1.56 19.36
N GLY A 92 21.85 2.66 19.55
CA GLY A 92 20.98 2.87 20.72
C GLY A 92 19.54 2.38 20.49
N ASP A 93 19.22 1.91 19.28
CA ASP A 93 17.91 1.40 18.88
C ASP A 93 17.85 -0.12 19.10
N PHE A 94 17.02 -0.56 20.05
CA PHE A 94 16.85 -1.96 20.41
C PHE A 94 16.08 -2.75 19.34
N ASP A 95 15.20 -2.10 18.59
CA ASP A 95 14.41 -2.74 17.54
C ASP A 95 15.32 -3.11 16.36
N LEU A 96 16.26 -2.24 15.99
CA LEU A 96 17.29 -2.55 14.99
C LEU A 96 18.15 -3.76 15.41
N VAL A 97 18.60 -3.79 16.67
CA VAL A 97 19.42 -4.90 17.18
C VAL A 97 18.61 -6.19 17.21
N ASN A 98 17.34 -6.13 17.62
CA ASN A 98 16.42 -7.27 17.60
C ASN A 98 16.21 -7.81 16.18
N ASP A 99 15.99 -6.94 15.20
CA ASP A 99 15.81 -7.32 13.79
C ASP A 99 17.08 -7.99 13.24
N MET A 100 18.26 -7.43 13.54
CA MET A 100 19.54 -8.02 13.14
C MET A 100 19.76 -9.41 13.78
N VAL A 101 19.41 -9.59 15.05
CA VAL A 101 19.45 -10.91 15.71
C VAL A 101 18.48 -11.88 15.04
N CYS A 102 17.23 -11.48 14.81
CA CYS A 102 16.22 -12.32 14.18
C CYS A 102 16.61 -12.75 12.77
N MET A 103 17.12 -11.82 11.95
CA MET A 103 17.59 -12.11 10.59
C MET A 103 18.79 -13.07 10.59
N SER A 104 19.71 -12.89 11.52
CA SER A 104 20.90 -13.75 11.67
C SER A 104 20.49 -15.19 11.99
N VAL A 105 19.59 -15.37 12.96
CA VAL A 105 19.07 -16.68 13.36
C VAL A 105 18.27 -17.35 12.22
N GLN A 106 17.47 -16.58 11.47
CA GLN A 106 16.68 -17.11 10.35
C GLN A 106 17.55 -17.53 9.15
N SER A 107 18.59 -16.75 8.83
CA SER A 107 19.54 -17.07 7.77
C SER A 107 20.25 -18.39 8.04
N THR A 108 20.70 -18.62 9.28
CA THR A 108 21.40 -19.87 9.62
C THR A 108 20.45 -21.08 9.62
N ARG A 109 19.19 -20.91 10.03
CA ARG A 109 18.16 -21.97 9.95
C ARG A 109 17.93 -22.47 8.52
N ALA A 110 18.07 -21.60 7.51
CA ALA A 110 17.97 -22.00 6.10
C ALA A 110 19.17 -22.85 5.65
N MET A 111 20.37 -22.58 6.19
CA MET A 111 21.57 -23.37 5.91
C MET A 111 21.55 -24.75 6.57
N ASP A 112 21.08 -24.87 7.82
CA ASP A 112 21.07 -26.14 8.55
C ASP A 112 20.09 -27.18 7.94
N ARG A 113 18.95 -26.71 7.40
CA ARG A 113 17.99 -27.54 6.64
C ARG A 113 18.54 -28.07 5.31
N SER A 114 19.52 -27.39 4.72
CA SER A 114 20.16 -27.87 3.48
C SER A 114 21.23 -28.94 3.74
N LYS A 115 21.70 -29.07 4.99
CA LYS A 115 22.72 -30.07 5.38
C LYS A 115 22.11 -31.39 5.88
N THR A 116 20.90 -31.37 6.44
CA THR A 116 20.23 -32.56 7.01
C THR A 116 19.13 -33.09 6.06
N GLY A 117 19.51 -33.97 5.13
CA GLY A 117 18.58 -34.60 4.18
C GLY A 117 17.57 -35.57 4.83
N MET A 118 16.56 -35.06 5.55
CA MET A 118 15.46 -35.85 6.11
C MET A 118 14.09 -35.44 5.54
N GLN A 119 13.30 -36.45 5.18
CA GLN A 119 11.93 -36.33 4.67
C GLN A 119 10.96 -35.81 5.76
N ALA A 120 9.98 -35.02 5.33
CA ALA A 120 8.97 -34.41 6.20
C ALA A 120 8.02 -35.47 6.78
N VAL A 121 7.77 -35.38 8.10
CA VAL A 121 6.73 -36.13 8.81
C VAL A 121 5.47 -35.26 8.91
N ASP A 122 4.31 -35.90 8.69
CA ASP A 122 2.96 -35.33 8.61
C ASP A 122 2.52 -34.64 9.93
N PRO A 123 2.05 -33.37 9.95
CA PRO A 123 1.82 -32.62 11.18
C PRO A 123 0.55 -32.98 11.97
N ASN A 124 -0.26 -33.95 11.54
CA ASN A 124 -1.62 -34.11 12.07
C ASN A 124 -1.79 -35.09 13.24
N ALA A 125 -0.73 -35.43 13.97
CA ALA A 125 -0.77 -36.53 14.96
C ALA A 125 -0.72 -36.14 16.45
N ALA A 126 -0.77 -34.86 16.84
CA ALA A 126 -0.71 -34.52 18.28
C ALA A 126 -1.54 -33.29 18.67
N LEU A 127 -2.87 -33.44 18.65
CA LEU A 127 -3.82 -32.56 19.35
C LEU A 127 -4.77 -33.40 20.21
N THR A 128 -4.26 -33.89 21.34
CA THR A 128 -5.11 -34.27 22.48
C THR A 128 -4.26 -34.26 23.74
N GLN A 129 -4.45 -33.24 24.58
CA GLN A 129 -4.52 -33.26 26.05
C GLN A 129 -4.05 -31.91 26.62
N ALA A 130 -5.01 -31.12 27.10
CA ALA A 130 -4.77 -30.05 28.05
C ALA A 130 -5.27 -30.50 29.42
N PRO A 131 -4.55 -30.14 30.51
CA PRO A 131 -5.20 -29.92 31.79
C PRO A 131 -5.01 -28.47 32.26
N SER A 132 -6.12 -27.94 32.77
CA SER A 132 -6.32 -26.66 33.46
C SER A 132 -5.94 -26.72 34.95
N PHE A 133 -5.33 -25.67 35.53
CA PHE A 133 -5.40 -25.27 36.97
C PHE A 133 -4.92 -23.81 37.10
N GLN A 134 -5.77 -22.85 37.49
CA GLN A 134 -6.10 -22.32 38.83
C GLN A 134 -5.04 -21.46 39.54
N ALA A 135 -5.54 -20.36 40.11
CA ALA A 135 -4.84 -19.22 40.68
C ALA A 135 -4.26 -19.42 42.09
N HIS A 136 -3.27 -18.61 42.46
CA HIS A 136 -2.96 -18.24 43.84
C HIS A 136 -2.43 -16.79 43.96
N GLN A 137 -2.82 -16.12 45.05
CA GLN A 137 -2.56 -14.71 45.43
C GLN A 137 -1.27 -14.51 46.28
N SER A 138 -0.95 -13.22 46.47
CA SER A 138 -0.10 -12.52 47.48
C SER A 138 1.35 -12.21 47.06
N GLY A 139 1.91 -11.02 47.31
CA GLY A 139 1.53 -9.91 48.20
C GLY A 139 2.13 -8.54 47.83
N SER A 140 1.76 -7.56 48.64
CA SER A 140 1.67 -6.10 48.45
C SER A 140 2.93 -5.28 48.80
N PHE A 141 3.01 -4.06 48.25
CA PHE A 141 3.84 -2.94 48.77
C PHE A 141 3.04 -1.62 48.76
N ASP A 142 3.15 -0.88 49.87
CA ASP A 142 2.41 0.34 50.22
C ASP A 142 2.82 1.61 49.45
N SER A 143 1.88 2.55 49.31
CA SER A 143 2.08 3.94 48.85
C SER A 143 1.60 4.93 49.94
N PRO A 144 2.21 6.12 50.10
CA PRO A 144 1.67 7.20 50.94
C PRO A 144 0.65 8.10 50.20
N PRO A 145 -0.17 8.89 50.93
CA PRO A 145 -1.56 9.15 50.58
C PRO A 145 -1.81 10.42 49.75
N ALA A 146 -2.92 10.39 49.00
CA ALA A 146 -3.48 11.53 48.26
C ALA A 146 -4.45 12.34 49.12
N VAL A 147 -4.39 13.67 48.98
CA VAL A 147 -5.33 14.64 49.56
C VAL A 147 -6.60 14.70 48.70
N ASN A 148 -7.75 14.64 49.36
CA ASN A 148 -9.08 14.65 48.78
C ASN A 148 -9.69 16.05 48.94
N PRO A 149 -10.36 16.61 47.93
CA PRO A 149 -11.37 17.62 48.23
C PRO A 149 -12.69 17.30 47.53
N ALA A 150 -13.54 16.57 48.25
CA ALA A 150 -14.97 16.86 48.25
C ALA A 150 -15.16 18.16 49.04
N ASP A 151 -14.95 19.29 48.37
CA ASP A 151 -15.36 20.62 48.80
C ASP A 151 -15.72 21.42 47.55
N LEU A 152 -16.98 21.31 47.12
CA LEU A 152 -17.87 22.45 46.92
C LEU A 152 -19.20 21.97 46.34
N ALA A 153 -20.25 22.16 47.15
CA ALA A 153 -21.62 22.07 46.71
C ALA A 153 -22.03 23.30 45.88
N GLY A 154 -22.94 23.07 44.93
CA GLY A 154 -23.98 24.03 44.54
C GLY A 154 -23.78 24.76 43.22
N TYR A 155 -24.52 24.38 42.18
CA TYR A 155 -25.58 25.21 41.57
C TYR A 155 -26.30 24.43 40.45
N ASN A 156 -27.62 24.55 40.41
CA ASN A 156 -28.55 24.02 39.38
C ASN A 156 -28.70 25.05 38.24
N PRO A 157 -29.16 24.67 37.02
CA PRO A 157 -30.55 24.98 36.72
C PRO A 157 -31.31 23.97 35.84
N GLU A 158 -32.64 24.09 35.98
CA GLU A 158 -33.79 23.49 35.29
C GLU A 158 -33.75 23.62 33.74
N GLY A 159 -34.48 22.84 32.92
CA GLY A 159 -35.54 21.87 33.19
C GLY A 159 -36.07 21.11 31.95
N SER A 160 -36.89 20.09 32.24
CA SER A 160 -38.11 19.54 31.58
C SER A 160 -38.16 19.32 30.05
N ALA A 161 -38.74 18.26 29.44
CA ALA A 161 -39.79 17.31 29.88
C ALA A 161 -39.89 16.06 28.95
N GLY A 162 -40.30 14.91 29.53
CA GLY A 162 -41.15 13.83 28.92
C GLY A 162 -40.54 12.91 27.84
N SER A 163 -40.74 11.59 27.76
CA SER A 163 -41.72 10.68 28.36
C SER A 163 -41.19 9.23 28.46
N SER A 164 -41.49 8.63 29.61
CA SER A 164 -41.72 7.21 29.94
C SER A 164 -41.79 6.13 28.85
N GLY A 165 -41.17 4.97 29.14
CA GLY A 165 -41.56 3.66 28.61
C GLY A 165 -40.54 2.56 28.90
N GLY A 166 -40.41 2.15 30.16
CA GLY A 166 -39.56 1.01 30.56
C GLY A 166 -40.31 -0.32 30.57
N PHE A 167 -39.61 -1.41 30.26
CA PHE A 167 -39.90 -2.76 30.77
C PHE A 167 -38.60 -3.59 30.83
N HIS A 168 -38.32 -4.18 31.99
CA HIS A 168 -37.25 -5.15 32.31
C HIS A 168 -37.84 -6.60 32.20
N PRO A 169 -37.08 -7.71 32.33
CA PRO A 169 -37.14 -8.88 31.48
C PRO A 169 -37.64 -10.13 32.25
N THR A 170 -37.93 -11.21 31.52
CA THR A 170 -38.02 -12.55 32.11
C THR A 170 -37.37 -13.59 31.20
N GLN A 171 -36.56 -14.44 31.83
CA GLN A 171 -35.87 -15.61 31.29
C GLN A 171 -36.84 -16.68 30.78
N SER A 172 -36.46 -17.41 29.73
CA SER A 172 -36.55 -18.88 29.73
C SER A 172 -35.76 -19.48 28.56
N SER A 173 -34.96 -20.49 28.90
CA SER A 173 -34.13 -21.38 28.09
C SER A 173 -34.89 -22.18 27.03
N GLY A 174 -34.18 -22.69 26.01
CA GLY A 174 -34.64 -23.87 25.26
C GLY A 174 -34.12 -24.06 23.83
N ASN A 175 -32.93 -24.67 23.71
CA ASN A 175 -32.45 -25.61 22.70
C ASN A 175 -32.71 -25.48 21.18
N LEU A 176 -31.58 -25.60 20.48
CA LEU A 176 -31.36 -25.93 19.08
C LEU A 176 -31.90 -27.31 18.68
N SER A 177 -32.35 -27.43 17.43
CA SER A 177 -32.34 -28.69 16.66
C SER A 177 -32.28 -28.39 15.17
N ALA A 178 -31.35 -29.07 14.49
CA ALA A 178 -31.04 -28.99 13.07
C ALA A 178 -32.19 -29.51 12.18
N PHE A 179 -32.34 -28.92 10.99
CA PHE A 179 -33.22 -29.43 9.93
C PHE A 179 -32.42 -30.02 8.77
N GLN A 180 -32.87 -31.22 8.43
CA GLN A 180 -32.37 -32.21 7.48
C GLN A 180 -32.80 -31.91 6.04
N GLN A 181 -31.94 -32.21 5.06
CA GLN A 181 -32.31 -32.41 3.66
C GLN A 181 -32.90 -33.83 3.46
N PRO A 182 -33.91 -34.02 2.60
CA PRO A 182 -34.38 -35.35 2.23
C PRO A 182 -33.74 -35.86 0.92
N GLN A 183 -33.34 -37.13 0.96
CA GLN A 183 -33.08 -37.98 -0.21
C GLN A 183 -34.29 -38.89 -0.50
N THR A 184 -34.53 -39.16 -1.79
CA THR A 184 -35.17 -40.37 -2.36
C THR A 184 -34.75 -40.43 -3.83
N GLY A 185 -34.40 -41.51 -4.53
CA GLY A 185 -34.34 -42.95 -4.30
C GLY A 185 -33.99 -43.59 -5.67
N GLY A 186 -33.24 -44.69 -5.72
CA GLY A 186 -32.83 -45.37 -6.97
C GLY A 186 -33.65 -46.64 -7.25
N VAL A 187 -33.62 -47.11 -8.51
CA VAL A 187 -33.84 -48.52 -8.89
C VAL A 187 -33.06 -48.86 -10.16
N ASP A 188 -32.36 -50.01 -10.13
CA ASP A 188 -31.53 -50.65 -11.16
C ASP A 188 -32.30 -51.23 -12.36
N TYR A 189 -31.62 -51.47 -13.50
CA TYR A 189 -31.65 -52.77 -14.21
C TYR A 189 -30.46 -52.94 -15.20
N LEU A 190 -29.78 -54.08 -15.02
CA LEU A 190 -28.96 -54.95 -15.89
C LEU A 190 -28.79 -54.63 -17.39
N GLY A 191 -27.56 -54.89 -17.87
CA GLY A 191 -27.08 -54.58 -19.22
C GLY A 191 -27.14 -55.69 -20.27
N ASP A 192 -26.60 -55.38 -21.45
CA ASP A 192 -25.94 -56.35 -22.33
C ASP A 192 -25.11 -55.67 -23.46
N LYS A 193 -23.89 -56.19 -23.65
CA LYS A 193 -23.06 -56.36 -24.87
C LYS A 193 -22.46 -55.17 -25.68
N ARG A 194 -21.12 -55.25 -25.72
CA ARG A 194 -20.04 -54.63 -26.55
C ARG A 194 -20.18 -54.96 -28.08
N PRO A 195 -19.32 -54.49 -29.06
CA PRO A 195 -17.95 -53.94 -28.91
C PRO A 195 -17.41 -52.87 -29.91
N SER A 196 -16.28 -52.28 -29.47
CA SER A 196 -15.03 -51.93 -30.18
C SER A 196 -15.01 -50.91 -31.33
N GLN A 197 -14.26 -49.80 -31.14
CA GLN A 197 -12.92 -49.66 -31.74
C GLN A 197 -12.09 -48.55 -31.09
N SER A 198 -10.79 -48.83 -31.01
CA SER A 198 -9.64 -48.10 -30.47
C SER A 198 -9.31 -46.79 -31.18
N GLN A 199 -8.71 -45.81 -30.48
CA GLN A 199 -7.33 -45.35 -30.74
C GLN A 199 -6.86 -44.25 -29.78
N HIS A 200 -5.55 -44.23 -29.56
CA HIS A 200 -4.77 -43.38 -28.65
C HIS A 200 -5.07 -41.88 -28.77
N GLY A 201 -5.42 -41.25 -27.64
CA GLY A 201 -5.39 -39.78 -27.51
C GLY A 201 -3.97 -39.28 -27.31
N PRO A 202 -3.50 -38.24 -28.03
CA PRO A 202 -2.20 -37.66 -27.80
C PRO A 202 -2.14 -36.93 -26.45
N ARG A 203 -1.03 -37.13 -25.75
CA ARG A 203 -0.58 -36.36 -24.58
C ARG A 203 -0.63 -34.86 -24.89
N PHE A 204 -1.36 -34.10 -24.08
CA PHE A 204 -1.23 -32.65 -24.02
C PHE A 204 0.18 -32.32 -23.50
N VAL A 205 0.99 -31.74 -24.38
CA VAL A 205 2.23 -31.05 -24.03
C VAL A 205 1.83 -29.61 -23.78
N ASP A 206 2.18 -29.06 -22.61
CA ASP A 206 2.00 -27.63 -22.32
C ASP A 206 2.65 -26.81 -23.45
N PRO A 207 1.92 -25.89 -24.12
CA PRO A 207 2.57 -24.95 -25.01
C PRO A 207 3.35 -23.96 -24.15
N GLY A 208 4.68 -23.98 -24.27
CA GLY A 208 5.52 -22.89 -23.78
C GLY A 208 5.09 -21.54 -24.38
N PRO A 209 5.60 -20.41 -23.84
CA PRO A 209 5.18 -19.08 -24.29
C PRO A 209 5.40 -18.96 -25.79
N GLN A 210 4.30 -18.92 -26.55
CA GLN A 210 4.35 -18.62 -27.97
C GLN A 210 4.86 -17.19 -28.11
N MET A 211 5.92 -16.99 -28.91
CA MET A 211 6.31 -15.66 -29.35
C MET A 211 5.13 -15.05 -30.12
N GLU A 212 4.44 -14.11 -29.50
CA GLU A 212 3.35 -13.34 -30.11
C GLU A 212 3.88 -12.63 -31.36
N THR A 213 3.44 -13.08 -32.54
CA THR A 213 3.82 -12.42 -33.80
C THR A 213 3.00 -11.15 -33.97
N LYS A 214 3.57 -10.02 -33.56
CA LYS A 214 3.05 -8.69 -33.90
C LYS A 214 2.89 -8.56 -35.41
N ALA A 215 1.70 -8.23 -35.86
CA ALA A 215 1.43 -8.12 -37.29
C ALA A 215 1.60 -6.70 -37.82
N PHE A 216 1.38 -5.70 -36.96
CA PHE A 216 1.61 -4.31 -37.28
C PHE A 216 1.91 -3.53 -36.00
N GLU A 217 2.86 -2.59 -36.05
CA GLU A 217 3.20 -1.71 -34.93
C GLU A 217 3.52 -0.30 -35.41
N GLY A 218 3.37 0.68 -34.52
CA GLY A 218 3.63 2.08 -34.82
C GLY A 218 3.58 2.97 -33.60
N SER A 219 3.59 4.29 -33.84
CA SER A 219 3.56 5.32 -32.80
C SER A 219 2.34 6.23 -32.98
N ILE A 220 1.73 6.63 -31.87
CA ILE A 220 0.50 7.46 -31.83
C ILE A 220 0.77 8.85 -32.42
N GLU A 221 2.00 9.33 -32.28
CA GLU A 221 2.49 10.59 -32.86
C GLU A 221 2.47 10.57 -34.39
N SER A 222 2.62 9.39 -34.99
CA SER A 222 2.58 9.20 -36.46
C SER A 222 1.17 8.90 -36.98
N THR A 223 0.41 8.09 -36.24
CA THR A 223 -0.95 7.67 -36.61
C THR A 223 -1.86 7.80 -35.40
N GLN A 224 -2.85 8.69 -35.49
CA GLN A 224 -3.79 8.91 -34.40
C GLN A 224 -4.64 7.65 -34.15
N ILE A 225 -4.90 7.34 -32.87
CA ILE A 225 -5.68 6.16 -32.46
C ILE A 225 -7.08 6.12 -33.10
N SER A 226 -7.76 7.26 -33.26
CA SER A 226 -9.04 7.34 -33.95
C SER A 226 -8.96 6.84 -35.40
N THR A 227 -7.91 7.23 -36.13
CA THR A 227 -7.66 6.77 -37.50
C THR A 227 -7.39 5.28 -37.52
N LEU A 228 -6.54 4.79 -36.61
CA LEU A 228 -6.22 3.37 -36.50
C LEU A 228 -7.47 2.52 -36.25
N ILE A 229 -8.29 2.89 -35.26
CA ILE A 229 -9.53 2.19 -34.95
C ILE A 229 -10.50 2.22 -36.14
N THR A 230 -10.60 3.35 -36.83
CA THR A 230 -11.45 3.48 -38.03
C THR A 230 -10.98 2.55 -39.14
N THR A 231 -9.67 2.47 -39.39
CA THR A 231 -9.09 1.55 -40.38
C THR A 231 -9.37 0.10 -40.02
N LEU A 232 -9.08 -0.33 -38.78
CA LEU A 232 -9.33 -1.71 -38.34
C LEU A 232 -10.81 -2.09 -38.43
N ASN A 233 -11.70 -1.14 -38.11
CA ASN A 233 -13.14 -1.33 -38.25
C ASN A 233 -13.55 -1.53 -39.72
N ASN A 234 -13.02 -0.71 -40.63
CA ASN A 234 -13.35 -0.77 -42.06
C ASN A 234 -12.77 -2.00 -42.76
N ASP A 235 -11.56 -2.41 -42.38
CA ASP A 235 -10.87 -3.57 -42.95
C ASP A 235 -11.47 -4.90 -42.48
N GLY A 236 -12.36 -4.88 -41.49
CA GLY A 236 -13.04 -6.09 -41.02
C GLY A 236 -12.12 -7.04 -40.27
N VAL A 237 -11.02 -6.55 -39.68
CA VAL A 237 -10.01 -7.42 -39.05
C VAL A 237 -10.51 -8.04 -37.74
N THR A 238 -9.92 -9.17 -37.39
CA THR A 238 -10.11 -9.83 -36.09
C THR A 238 -8.79 -9.91 -35.36
N GLY A 239 -8.74 -9.45 -34.12
CA GLY A 239 -7.52 -9.39 -33.33
C GLY A 239 -7.57 -8.39 -32.19
N ARG A 240 -6.45 -8.25 -31.48
CA ARG A 240 -6.28 -7.30 -30.38
C ARG A 240 -5.38 -6.15 -30.81
N LEU A 241 -5.87 -4.93 -30.65
CA LEU A 241 -5.07 -3.72 -30.66
C LEU A 241 -4.59 -3.42 -29.24
N GLU A 242 -3.28 -3.42 -29.02
CA GLU A 242 -2.63 -2.99 -27.79
C GLU A 242 -2.03 -1.60 -27.99
N ILE A 243 -2.22 -0.72 -27.02
CA ILE A 243 -1.78 0.67 -27.04
C ILE A 243 -1.03 0.95 -25.74
N LEU A 244 0.26 1.27 -25.85
CA LEU A 244 1.13 1.60 -24.73
C LEU A 244 1.28 3.12 -24.65
N GLY A 245 0.60 3.74 -23.70
CA GLY A 245 0.77 5.16 -23.37
C GLY A 245 1.80 5.37 -22.26
N ASP A 246 1.99 6.64 -21.88
CA ASP A 246 2.96 7.02 -20.84
C ASP A 246 2.61 6.42 -19.46
N GLU A 247 1.32 6.41 -19.10
CA GLU A 247 0.86 6.02 -17.75
C GLU A 247 0.17 4.64 -17.68
N SER A 248 -0.39 4.15 -18.79
CA SER A 248 -1.14 2.89 -18.79
C SER A 248 -1.12 2.20 -20.15
N VAL A 249 -1.56 0.94 -20.17
CA VAL A 249 -1.75 0.16 -21.39
C VAL A 249 -3.25 0.02 -21.61
N GLY A 250 -3.68 0.25 -22.84
CA GLY A 250 -5.03 0.03 -23.30
C GLY A 250 -5.10 -1.07 -24.32
N GLU A 251 -6.24 -1.76 -24.35
CA GLU A 251 -6.49 -2.87 -25.26
C GLU A 251 -7.88 -2.72 -25.86
N ILE A 252 -8.00 -3.03 -27.16
CA ILE A 252 -9.28 -3.12 -27.88
C ILE A 252 -9.28 -4.41 -28.70
N TYR A 253 -10.26 -5.27 -28.48
CA TYR A 253 -10.46 -6.49 -29.26
C TYR A 253 -11.50 -6.25 -30.34
N PHE A 254 -11.15 -6.62 -31.56
CA PHE A 254 -12.00 -6.55 -32.74
C PHE A 254 -12.39 -7.96 -33.19
N LEU A 255 -13.65 -8.13 -33.58
CA LEU A 255 -14.17 -9.31 -34.24
C LEU A 255 -14.87 -8.90 -35.53
N ASN A 256 -14.30 -9.27 -36.67
CA ASN A 256 -14.76 -8.88 -37.99
C ASN A 256 -14.96 -7.35 -38.13
N GLY A 257 -14.00 -6.57 -37.63
CA GLY A 257 -14.04 -5.10 -37.60
C GLY A 257 -14.87 -4.50 -36.48
N ILE A 258 -15.68 -5.29 -35.76
CA ILE A 258 -16.51 -4.79 -34.66
C ILE A 258 -15.69 -4.82 -33.37
N ALA A 259 -15.54 -3.67 -32.71
CA ALA A 259 -14.97 -3.61 -31.37
C ALA A 259 -15.89 -4.34 -30.37
N MET A 260 -15.40 -5.41 -29.77
CA MET A 260 -16.13 -6.24 -28.82
C MET A 260 -15.82 -5.85 -27.38
N TYR A 261 -14.53 -5.65 -27.10
CA TYR A 261 -14.03 -5.36 -25.77
C TYR A 261 -13.02 -4.23 -25.80
N ALA A 262 -13.09 -3.33 -24.82
CA ALA A 262 -12.06 -2.34 -24.59
C ALA A 262 -11.80 -2.19 -23.08
N HIS A 263 -10.53 -1.95 -22.75
CA HIS A 263 -10.09 -1.71 -21.37
C HIS A 263 -8.86 -0.82 -21.33
N VAL A 264 -8.84 0.15 -20.40
CA VAL A 264 -7.67 0.96 -20.09
C VAL A 264 -7.74 1.43 -18.65
N ALA A 265 -6.71 1.17 -17.84
CA ALA A 265 -6.61 1.66 -16.46
C ALA A 265 -7.88 1.47 -15.59
N GLY A 266 -8.61 0.36 -15.76
CA GLY A 266 -9.86 0.07 -15.04
C GLY A 266 -11.13 0.66 -15.68
N ILE A 267 -10.99 1.50 -16.70
CA ILE A 267 -12.09 1.99 -17.54
C ILE A 267 -12.41 0.91 -18.57
N LEU A 268 -13.69 0.64 -18.80
CA LEU A 268 -14.17 -0.43 -19.67
C LEU A 268 -15.07 0.10 -20.79
N GLY A 269 -15.14 -0.64 -21.90
CA GLY A 269 -16.14 -0.44 -22.95
C GLY A 269 -15.99 0.88 -23.70
N ASP A 270 -17.11 1.54 -23.99
CA ASP A 270 -17.15 2.76 -24.79
C ASP A 270 -16.30 3.90 -24.18
N ASN A 271 -16.23 4.00 -22.85
CA ASN A 271 -15.40 4.99 -22.16
C ASN A 271 -13.91 4.71 -22.37
N ALA A 272 -13.50 3.45 -22.37
CA ALA A 272 -12.10 3.06 -22.58
C ALA A 272 -11.64 3.46 -23.98
N VAL A 273 -12.49 3.24 -24.98
CA VAL A 273 -12.23 3.69 -26.36
C VAL A 273 -12.06 5.22 -26.42
N ARG A 274 -12.99 5.97 -25.82
CA ARG A 274 -12.93 7.45 -25.79
C ARG A 274 -11.67 7.94 -25.09
N GLU A 275 -11.30 7.34 -23.96
CA GLU A 275 -10.06 7.63 -23.23
C GLU A 275 -8.84 7.43 -24.11
N LEU A 276 -8.74 6.27 -24.78
CA LEU A 276 -7.62 5.93 -25.67
C LEU A 276 -7.49 6.93 -26.83
N ILE A 277 -8.59 7.37 -27.42
CA ILE A 277 -8.57 8.40 -28.47
C ILE A 277 -7.97 9.72 -27.96
N THR A 278 -8.04 10.01 -26.65
CA THR A 278 -7.43 11.23 -26.08
C THR A 278 -5.90 11.16 -25.92
N TRP A 279 -5.28 10.00 -26.18
CA TRP A 279 -3.83 9.84 -26.05
C TRP A 279 -3.11 10.39 -27.27
N ARG A 280 -1.96 11.03 -27.04
CA ARG A 280 -1.17 11.70 -28.10
C ARG A 280 0.26 11.21 -28.21
N LYS A 281 0.68 10.35 -27.28
CA LYS A 281 2.02 9.80 -27.20
C LYS A 281 1.94 8.35 -26.82
N GLY A 282 2.87 7.57 -27.35
CA GLY A 282 2.99 6.14 -27.08
C GLY A 282 3.08 5.31 -28.34
N THR A 283 3.14 4.01 -28.15
CA THR A 283 3.23 3.03 -29.23
C THR A 283 2.01 2.15 -29.27
N PHE A 284 1.77 1.49 -30.39
CA PHE A 284 0.71 0.50 -30.50
C PHE A 284 1.20 -0.71 -31.28
N ALA A 285 0.57 -1.84 -31.02
CA ALA A 285 0.79 -3.10 -31.74
C ALA A 285 -0.55 -3.80 -31.96
N PHE A 286 -0.71 -4.44 -33.11
CA PHE A 286 -1.88 -5.27 -33.42
C PHE A 286 -1.48 -6.74 -33.54
N PHE A 287 -2.25 -7.59 -32.86
CA PHE A 287 -2.07 -9.03 -32.78
C PHE A 287 -3.27 -9.70 -33.47
N HIS A 288 -3.01 -10.43 -34.56
CA HIS A 288 -4.09 -11.09 -35.32
C HIS A 288 -4.69 -12.26 -34.55
N ASP A 289 -5.96 -12.54 -34.86
CA ASP A 289 -6.70 -13.73 -34.41
C ASP A 289 -6.89 -13.89 -32.89
N GLU A 290 -6.42 -12.92 -32.10
CA GLU A 290 -6.77 -12.78 -30.71
C GLU A 290 -8.22 -12.36 -30.55
N LYS A 291 -8.97 -13.16 -29.80
CA LYS A 291 -10.42 -13.00 -29.62
C LYS A 291 -10.77 -12.92 -28.15
N THR A 292 -11.92 -12.32 -27.89
CA THR A 292 -12.55 -12.25 -26.59
C THR A 292 -13.98 -12.77 -26.70
N GLU A 293 -14.44 -13.44 -25.65
CA GLU A 293 -15.85 -13.86 -25.52
C GLU A 293 -16.69 -12.79 -24.81
N VAL A 294 -16.03 -11.79 -24.20
CA VAL A 294 -16.68 -10.73 -23.44
C VAL A 294 -16.99 -9.54 -24.35
N ARG A 295 -18.23 -9.04 -24.29
CA ARG A 295 -18.62 -7.81 -24.97
C ARG A 295 -18.92 -6.70 -23.96
N ASN A 296 -18.16 -5.61 -24.02
CA ASN A 296 -18.40 -4.41 -23.22
C ASN A 296 -18.39 -3.10 -24.03
N VAL A 297 -18.07 -3.15 -25.32
CA VAL A 297 -18.26 -2.04 -26.25
C VAL A 297 -19.64 -2.21 -26.87
N LEU A 298 -20.53 -1.25 -26.58
CA LEU A 298 -21.96 -1.38 -26.87
C LEU A 298 -22.42 -0.39 -27.93
N LYS A 299 -21.82 0.81 -27.97
CA LYS A 299 -22.16 1.81 -28.97
C LYS A 299 -21.57 1.48 -30.35
N PRO A 300 -22.20 1.96 -31.44
CA PRO A 300 -21.59 1.90 -32.76
C PRO A 300 -20.19 2.55 -32.76
N MET A 301 -19.21 1.87 -33.37
CA MET A 301 -17.81 2.29 -33.32
C MET A 301 -17.61 3.74 -33.78
N MET A 302 -18.27 4.15 -34.87
CA MET A 302 -18.14 5.50 -35.40
C MET A 302 -18.70 6.58 -34.45
N GLU A 303 -19.77 6.28 -33.72
CA GLU A 303 -20.32 7.18 -32.69
C GLU A 303 -19.29 7.38 -31.58
N THR A 304 -18.73 6.29 -31.05
CA THR A 304 -17.70 6.32 -30.00
C THR A 304 -16.43 7.04 -30.46
N VAL A 305 -16.02 6.86 -31.72
CA VAL A 305 -14.87 7.58 -32.30
C VAL A 305 -15.13 9.09 -32.34
N MET A 306 -16.29 9.51 -32.82
CA MET A 306 -16.64 10.93 -32.91
C MET A 306 -16.72 11.58 -31.52
N GLU A 307 -17.31 10.90 -30.54
CA GLU A 307 -17.30 11.35 -29.14
C GLU A 307 -15.88 11.48 -28.59
N GLY A 308 -14.99 10.53 -28.88
CA GLY A 308 -13.58 10.56 -28.49
C GLY A 308 -12.79 11.71 -29.13
N ILE A 309 -13.03 12.00 -30.43
CA ILE A 309 -12.41 13.13 -31.13
C ILE A 309 -12.85 14.46 -30.51
N ALA A 310 -14.15 14.64 -30.27
CA ALA A 310 -14.68 15.84 -29.62
C ALA A 310 -14.10 16.02 -28.21
N LEU A 311 -13.94 14.93 -27.46
CA LEU A 311 -13.30 14.95 -26.14
C LEU A 311 -11.82 15.37 -26.20
N LEU A 312 -11.07 14.82 -27.16
CA LEU A 312 -9.67 15.18 -27.39
C LEU A 312 -9.51 16.66 -27.76
N ASP A 313 -10.40 17.22 -28.56
CA ASP A 313 -10.31 18.63 -28.96
C ASP A 313 -10.56 19.58 -27.79
N LYS A 314 -11.48 19.23 -26.87
CA LYS A 314 -11.67 19.94 -25.59
C LYS A 314 -10.41 19.84 -24.72
N LYS A 315 -9.83 18.65 -24.60
CA LYS A 315 -8.56 18.44 -23.87
C LYS A 315 -7.44 19.33 -24.40
N LYS A 316 -7.24 19.34 -25.73
CA LYS A 316 -6.27 20.21 -26.42
C LYS A 316 -6.54 21.69 -26.17
N HIS A 317 -7.81 22.10 -26.13
CA HIS A 317 -8.17 23.48 -25.82
C HIS A 317 -7.78 23.85 -24.38
N LEU A 318 -8.14 23.00 -23.41
CA LEU A 318 -7.80 23.22 -22.01
C LEU A 318 -6.29 23.32 -21.77
N GLU A 319 -5.50 22.42 -22.37
CA GLU A 319 -4.03 22.45 -22.26
C GLU A 319 -3.43 23.69 -22.91
N ARG A 320 -3.95 24.15 -24.06
CA ARG A 320 -3.54 25.43 -24.66
C ARG A 320 -3.82 26.62 -23.75
N MET A 321 -4.87 26.53 -22.92
CA MET A 321 -5.21 27.53 -21.90
C MET A 321 -4.39 27.34 -20.61
N GLY A 322 -3.39 26.46 -20.62
CA GLY A 322 -2.45 26.26 -19.52
C GLY A 322 -2.88 25.20 -18.50
N LEU A 323 -3.91 24.39 -18.81
CA LEU A 323 -4.31 23.31 -17.90
C LEU A 323 -3.23 22.25 -17.85
N THR A 324 -2.65 22.09 -16.66
CA THR A 324 -1.85 20.92 -16.27
C THR A 324 -2.48 20.31 -15.02
N THR A 325 -2.00 19.13 -14.62
CA THR A 325 -2.48 18.46 -13.41
C THR A 325 -2.36 19.34 -12.17
N ASP A 326 -1.31 20.16 -12.08
CA ASP A 326 -1.03 21.04 -10.95
C ASP A 326 -1.53 22.48 -11.15
N ALA A 327 -2.08 22.82 -12.31
CA ALA A 327 -2.61 24.14 -12.58
C ALA A 327 -3.81 24.46 -11.68
N TYR A 328 -3.88 25.69 -11.18
CA TYR A 328 -4.97 26.15 -10.33
C TYR A 328 -6.20 26.51 -11.16
N LEU A 329 -7.34 25.97 -10.75
CA LEU A 329 -8.67 26.36 -11.17
C LEU A 329 -9.12 27.51 -10.26
N VAL A 330 -9.22 28.72 -10.81
CA VAL A 330 -9.55 29.92 -10.02
C VAL A 330 -10.90 30.47 -10.45
N LYS A 331 -11.84 30.60 -9.51
CA LYS A 331 -13.13 31.23 -9.78
C LYS A 331 -12.94 32.69 -10.21
N LYS A 332 -13.53 33.09 -11.34
CA LYS A 332 -13.51 34.50 -11.77
C LYS A 332 -14.30 35.41 -10.83
N SER A 333 -15.38 34.89 -10.24
CA SER A 333 -16.13 35.59 -9.19
C SER A 333 -16.17 34.74 -7.92
N ARG A 334 -15.78 35.33 -6.79
CA ARG A 334 -15.74 34.64 -5.49
C ARG A 334 -17.14 34.37 -4.92
N ASN A 335 -18.10 35.22 -5.23
CA ASN A 335 -19.43 35.24 -4.60
C ASN A 335 -20.56 35.14 -5.63
N MET A 336 -20.47 34.18 -6.56
CA MET A 336 -21.56 33.92 -7.51
C MET A 336 -22.61 33.00 -6.88
N SER A 337 -23.89 33.37 -6.99
CA SER A 337 -25.01 32.54 -6.54
C SER A 337 -25.22 31.34 -7.46
N ASP A 338 -25.84 30.27 -6.98
CA ASP A 338 -26.10 29.09 -7.81
C ASP A 338 -27.01 29.40 -9.01
N THR A 339 -27.91 30.37 -8.88
CA THR A 339 -28.77 30.82 -9.99
C THR A 339 -27.95 31.48 -11.10
N GLU A 340 -26.97 32.30 -10.74
CA GLU A 340 -26.06 32.93 -11.72
C GLU A 340 -25.16 31.87 -12.37
N VAL A 341 -24.61 30.94 -11.59
CA VAL A 341 -23.80 29.82 -12.13
C VAL A 341 -24.65 29.00 -13.11
N ARG A 342 -25.89 28.64 -12.73
CA ARG A 342 -26.83 27.92 -13.59
C ARG A 342 -27.06 28.66 -14.90
N LEU A 343 -27.30 29.97 -14.86
CA LEU A 343 -27.53 30.80 -16.03
C LEU A 343 -26.29 30.86 -16.94
N MET A 344 -25.09 30.92 -16.37
CA MET A 344 -23.85 30.90 -17.14
C MET A 344 -23.64 29.56 -17.84
N LEU A 345 -23.94 28.46 -17.14
CA LEU A 345 -23.81 27.10 -17.67
C LEU A 345 -24.78 26.77 -18.82
N THR A 346 -25.85 27.55 -19.04
CA THR A 346 -26.75 27.32 -20.18
C THR A 346 -26.07 27.57 -21.53
N LYS A 347 -24.93 28.26 -21.54
CA LYS A 347 -24.12 28.51 -22.74
C LYS A 347 -23.16 27.35 -23.06
N GLY A 348 -22.96 26.43 -22.12
CA GLY A 348 -22.03 25.31 -22.23
C GLY A 348 -22.67 24.07 -22.86
N GLU A 349 -21.89 22.99 -22.89
CA GLU A 349 -22.35 21.68 -23.34
C GLU A 349 -23.39 21.08 -22.39
N PRO A 350 -24.30 20.22 -22.89
CA PRO A 350 -25.38 19.63 -22.10
C PRO A 350 -24.85 18.60 -21.10
N LEU A 351 -24.43 19.08 -19.94
CA LEU A 351 -24.07 18.29 -18.76
C LEU A 351 -25.08 18.51 -17.65
N ASN A 352 -25.15 17.58 -16.68
CA ASN A 352 -26.01 17.77 -15.51
C ASN A 352 -25.59 19.02 -14.73
N VAL A 353 -26.47 20.04 -14.73
CA VAL A 353 -26.16 21.36 -14.18
C VAL A 353 -25.98 21.33 -12.66
N ASP A 354 -26.74 20.49 -11.96
CA ASP A 354 -26.65 20.39 -10.50
C ASP A 354 -25.30 19.80 -10.07
N ARG A 355 -24.81 18.77 -10.78
CA ARG A 355 -23.45 18.23 -10.58
C ARG A 355 -22.37 19.26 -10.88
N GLN A 356 -22.53 20.03 -11.96
CA GLN A 356 -21.60 21.11 -12.29
C GLN A 356 -21.55 22.16 -11.18
N ILE A 357 -22.69 22.61 -10.66
CA ILE A 357 -22.74 23.57 -9.54
C ILE A 357 -22.07 22.98 -8.29
N GLU A 358 -22.33 21.71 -7.98
CA GLU A 358 -21.73 21.03 -6.83
C GLU A 358 -20.19 21.01 -6.91
N VAL A 359 -19.64 20.69 -8.08
CA VAL A 359 -18.18 20.71 -8.32
C VAL A 359 -17.65 22.15 -8.32
N TYR A 360 -18.36 23.10 -8.92
CA TYR A 360 -17.94 24.50 -8.90
C TYR A 360 -17.80 25.02 -7.47
N ARG A 361 -18.71 24.66 -6.56
CA ARG A 361 -18.63 25.06 -5.14
C ARG A 361 -17.35 24.59 -4.46
N THR A 362 -16.83 23.41 -4.78
CA THR A 362 -15.61 22.87 -4.14
C THR A 362 -14.33 23.56 -4.59
N ILE A 363 -14.34 24.28 -5.72
CA ILE A 363 -13.18 25.05 -6.18
C ILE A 363 -12.89 26.17 -5.17
N GLY A 364 -11.88 25.94 -4.34
CA GLY A 364 -11.41 26.85 -3.29
C GLY A 364 -10.24 27.72 -3.72
N HIS A 365 -9.46 28.18 -2.74
CA HIS A 365 -8.22 28.91 -2.99
C HIS A 365 -7.09 27.93 -3.35
N LYS A 366 -6.34 28.21 -4.43
CA LYS A 366 -5.25 27.33 -4.91
C LYS A 366 -5.67 25.87 -5.13
N TYR A 367 -6.85 25.67 -5.73
CA TYR A 367 -7.41 24.34 -5.99
C TYR A 367 -7.00 23.86 -7.37
N SER A 368 -6.17 22.81 -7.45
CA SER A 368 -5.65 22.28 -8.71
C SER A 368 -6.60 21.25 -9.35
N LEU A 369 -6.33 20.89 -10.62
CA LEU A 369 -6.99 19.73 -11.24
C LEU A 369 -6.71 18.44 -10.46
N ASN A 370 -5.48 18.25 -9.95
CA ASN A 370 -5.13 17.13 -9.09
C ASN A 370 -5.97 17.10 -7.81
N ASP A 371 -6.19 18.27 -7.20
CA ASP A 371 -7.04 18.37 -6.01
C ASP A 371 -8.48 17.96 -6.34
N LEU A 372 -9.01 18.45 -7.46
CA LEU A 372 -10.35 18.09 -7.92
C LEU A 372 -10.50 16.59 -8.13
N LEU A 373 -9.60 15.97 -8.89
CA LEU A 373 -9.70 14.55 -9.25
C LEU A 373 -9.42 13.62 -8.06
N ARG A 374 -8.65 14.08 -7.08
CA ARG A 374 -8.47 13.36 -5.82
C ARG A 374 -9.72 13.43 -4.95
N ASP A 375 -10.29 14.62 -4.77
CA ASP A 375 -11.46 14.82 -3.92
C ASP A 375 -12.72 14.23 -4.57
N ARG A 376 -12.78 14.26 -5.90
CA ARG A 376 -13.85 13.73 -6.74
C ARG A 376 -13.26 12.96 -7.92
N PRO A 377 -12.92 11.67 -7.74
CA PRO A 377 -12.43 10.83 -8.83
C PRO A 377 -13.40 10.81 -10.01
N MET A 378 -12.89 11.16 -11.18
CA MET A 378 -13.66 11.29 -12.43
C MET A 378 -12.81 10.81 -13.59
N GLU A 379 -13.43 10.10 -14.54
CA GLU A 379 -12.78 9.73 -15.80
C GLU A 379 -12.63 10.97 -16.70
N SER A 380 -11.74 10.90 -17.69
CA SER A 380 -11.56 11.99 -18.67
C SER A 380 -12.86 12.37 -19.37
N ALA A 381 -13.75 11.40 -19.60
CA ALA A 381 -15.07 11.63 -20.18
C ALA A 381 -15.96 12.55 -19.32
N ASP A 382 -15.73 12.62 -18.01
CA ASP A 382 -16.51 13.42 -17.08
C ASP A 382 -15.83 14.76 -16.76
N TRP A 383 -14.54 14.75 -16.43
CA TRP A 383 -13.87 15.97 -15.97
C TRP A 383 -13.53 16.92 -17.12
N ILE A 384 -13.18 16.42 -18.32
CA ILE A 384 -12.79 17.29 -19.44
C ILE A 384 -13.96 18.19 -19.86
N PRO A 385 -15.18 17.67 -20.15
CA PRO A 385 -16.31 18.53 -20.52
C PRO A 385 -16.69 19.48 -19.40
N LEU A 386 -16.59 19.05 -18.13
CA LEU A 386 -16.90 19.87 -16.97
C LEU A 386 -15.97 21.09 -16.84
N ILE A 387 -14.65 20.87 -16.91
CA ILE A 387 -13.66 21.96 -16.85
C ILE A 387 -13.75 22.85 -18.11
N PHE A 388 -14.01 22.24 -19.27
CA PHE A 388 -14.26 22.98 -20.51
C PHE A 388 -15.46 23.92 -20.39
N ASN A 389 -16.58 23.45 -19.82
CA ASN A 389 -17.75 24.30 -19.55
C ASN A 389 -17.42 25.42 -18.57
N PHE A 390 -16.72 25.15 -17.46
CA PHE A 390 -16.35 26.21 -16.52
C PHE A 390 -15.47 27.28 -17.15
N LEU A 391 -14.54 26.89 -18.04
CA LEU A 391 -13.66 27.83 -18.71
C LEU A 391 -14.41 28.65 -19.77
N THR A 392 -15.16 27.98 -20.65
CA THR A 392 -15.87 28.62 -21.78
C THR A 392 -17.08 29.44 -21.34
N CYS A 393 -17.74 29.05 -20.25
CA CYS A 393 -18.78 29.85 -19.61
C CYS A 393 -18.19 30.94 -18.69
N GLU A 394 -16.87 31.14 -18.69
CA GLU A 394 -16.17 32.17 -17.90
C GLU A 394 -16.37 32.09 -16.38
N LEU A 395 -16.66 30.90 -15.85
CA LEU A 395 -16.80 30.67 -14.41
C LEU A 395 -15.45 30.57 -13.71
N ILE A 396 -14.43 30.08 -14.42
CA ILE A 396 -13.05 29.96 -13.94
C ILE A 396 -12.04 30.58 -14.91
N GLU A 397 -10.85 30.78 -14.41
CA GLU A 397 -9.60 30.94 -15.16
C GLU A 397 -8.60 29.87 -14.72
N ILE A 398 -7.65 29.54 -15.58
CA ILE A 398 -6.57 28.60 -15.29
C ILE A 398 -5.30 29.39 -15.01
N LYS A 399 -4.64 29.10 -13.88
CA LYS A 399 -3.37 29.72 -13.51
C LYS A 399 -2.29 28.66 -13.29
N PRO A 400 -1.01 28.96 -13.60
CA PRO A 400 0.09 28.07 -13.29
C PRO A 400 0.20 27.86 -11.77
N PRO A 401 0.75 26.71 -11.32
CA PRO A 401 1.06 26.49 -9.91
C PRO A 401 2.09 27.51 -9.40
N ASP A 402 2.16 27.68 -8.08
CA ASP A 402 3.19 28.52 -7.47
C ASP A 402 4.58 27.93 -7.73
N ALA A 403 5.53 28.79 -8.12
CA ALA A 403 6.91 28.38 -8.35
C ALA A 403 7.63 27.93 -7.06
N VAL A 404 7.18 28.44 -5.90
CA VAL A 404 7.71 28.10 -4.58
C VAL A 404 6.55 27.82 -3.64
N LYS A 405 6.54 26.64 -3.02
CA LYS A 405 5.58 26.32 -1.95
C LYS A 405 5.98 27.10 -0.69
N VAL A 406 5.17 28.10 -0.33
CA VAL A 406 5.31 28.81 0.95
C VAL A 406 4.67 27.93 2.04
N GLY A 407 5.48 27.49 2.99
CA GLY A 407 5.06 26.72 4.14
C GLY A 407 4.24 27.56 5.11
N ALA A 408 3.27 26.94 5.78
CA ALA A 408 2.38 27.63 6.72
C ALA A 408 3.14 28.33 7.86
N LEU A 409 4.34 27.85 8.20
CA LEU A 409 5.18 28.37 9.28
C LEU A 409 6.38 29.17 8.78
N ASP A 410 6.50 29.45 7.48
CA ASP A 410 7.67 30.16 6.92
C ASP A 410 7.87 31.56 7.55
N PHE A 411 6.79 32.18 8.01
CA PHE A 411 6.84 33.48 8.69
C PHE A 411 7.54 33.46 10.05
N LEU A 412 7.75 32.27 10.65
CA LEU A 412 8.35 32.11 11.98
C LEU A 412 9.90 32.07 11.96
N GLY A 413 10.53 32.06 10.79
CA GLY A 413 12.00 32.07 10.70
C GLY A 413 12.66 30.93 11.47
N ASP A 414 13.37 31.25 12.55
CA ASP A 414 14.08 30.26 13.38
C ASP A 414 13.14 29.27 14.07
N GLY A 415 11.94 29.68 14.47
CA GLY A 415 10.96 28.76 15.06
C GLY A 415 10.53 27.64 14.10
N LYS A 416 10.53 27.91 12.79
CA LYS A 416 10.32 26.86 11.79
C LYS A 416 11.48 25.86 11.77
N LYS A 417 12.72 26.31 11.94
CA LYS A 417 13.90 25.41 11.92
C LYS A 417 13.86 24.39 13.06
N GLU A 418 13.35 24.77 14.22
CA GLU A 418 13.16 23.85 15.35
C GLU A 418 12.11 22.77 15.03
N VAL A 419 11.00 23.17 14.40
CA VAL A 419 9.98 22.23 13.91
C VAL A 419 10.55 21.31 12.83
N ASP A 420 11.30 21.86 11.87
CA ASP A 420 11.96 21.09 10.81
C ASP A 420 12.94 20.06 11.41
N ALA A 421 13.75 20.45 12.40
CA ALA A 421 14.67 19.53 13.09
C ALA A 421 13.93 18.41 13.85
N LEU A 422 12.80 18.72 14.48
CA LEU A 422 11.95 17.71 15.11
C LEU A 422 11.39 16.75 14.06
N LEU A 423 10.88 17.26 12.94
CA LEU A 423 10.37 16.43 11.84
C LEU A 423 11.48 15.55 11.25
N GLU A 424 12.68 16.09 11.04
CA GLU A 424 13.85 15.33 10.58
C GLU A 424 14.22 14.19 11.53
N SER A 425 14.10 14.40 12.84
CA SER A 425 14.35 13.36 13.85
C SER A 425 13.35 12.19 13.80
N MET A 426 12.17 12.40 13.20
CA MET A 426 11.13 11.38 13.02
C MET A 426 11.33 10.55 11.74
N LEU A 427 12.24 10.95 10.85
CA LEU A 427 12.51 10.25 9.58
C LEU A 427 13.62 9.19 9.74
N ARG A 428 13.47 8.07 9.03
CA ARG A 428 14.59 7.12 8.81
C ARG A 428 15.57 7.74 7.81
N GLN A 429 16.80 8.03 8.25
CA GLN A 429 17.81 8.76 7.46
C GLN A 429 18.13 8.10 6.12
N GLU A 430 18.10 6.76 6.03
CA GLU A 430 18.42 6.05 4.80
C GLU A 430 17.35 6.26 3.72
N THR A 431 16.10 6.51 4.11
CA THR A 431 14.96 6.53 3.18
C THR A 431 14.27 7.90 3.07
N GLY A 432 14.44 8.78 4.06
CA GLY A 432 13.72 10.04 4.15
C GLY A 432 12.21 9.89 4.40
N VAL A 433 11.78 8.74 4.91
CA VAL A 433 10.38 8.41 5.22
C VAL A 433 10.21 8.33 6.74
N LEU A 434 9.03 8.71 7.26
CA LEU A 434 8.75 8.63 8.69
C LEU A 434 8.99 7.21 9.24
N SER A 435 9.56 7.14 10.44
CA SER A 435 9.72 5.88 11.17
C SER A 435 8.36 5.27 11.51
N TYR A 436 8.37 3.98 11.83
CA TYR A 436 7.16 3.27 12.24
C TYR A 436 6.48 3.94 13.45
N SER A 437 7.27 4.27 14.49
CA SER A 437 6.75 4.92 15.69
C SER A 437 6.17 6.30 15.40
N ALA A 438 6.81 7.09 14.53
CA ALA A 438 6.29 8.38 14.11
C ALA A 438 4.99 8.23 13.30
N PHE A 439 4.91 7.24 12.41
CA PHE A 439 3.68 6.94 11.68
C PHE A 439 2.53 6.56 12.62
N LEU A 440 2.78 5.71 13.63
CA LEU A 440 1.76 5.31 14.61
C LEU A 440 1.23 6.50 15.42
N LEU A 441 2.08 7.47 15.75
CA LEU A 441 1.65 8.71 16.41
C LEU A 441 0.60 9.44 15.55
N TYR A 442 0.87 9.65 14.27
CA TYR A 442 -0.08 10.30 13.36
C TYR A 442 -1.35 9.47 13.14
N LEU A 443 -1.23 8.14 13.05
CA LEU A 443 -2.37 7.23 12.96
C LEU A 443 -3.30 7.33 14.16
N GLN A 444 -2.74 7.37 15.37
CA GLN A 444 -3.48 7.55 16.61
C GLN A 444 -4.22 8.90 16.63
N HIS A 445 -3.54 9.98 16.28
CA HIS A 445 -4.15 11.31 16.25
C HIS A 445 -5.27 11.43 15.22
N GLU A 446 -5.12 10.81 14.05
CA GLU A 446 -6.17 10.82 13.03
C GLU A 446 -7.36 9.96 13.45
N PHE A 447 -7.13 8.83 14.11
CA PHE A 447 -8.20 8.02 14.68
C PHE A 447 -9.02 8.80 15.73
N TYR A 448 -8.37 9.57 16.62
CA TYR A 448 -9.10 10.42 17.56
C TYR A 448 -9.97 11.49 16.86
N ARG A 449 -9.55 11.99 15.70
CA ARG A 449 -10.39 12.90 14.90
C ARG A 449 -11.59 12.17 14.28
N PHE A 450 -11.39 10.93 13.82
CA PHE A 450 -12.48 10.08 13.35
C PHE A 450 -13.49 9.81 14.49
N GLU A 451 -13.05 9.45 15.69
CA GLU A 451 -13.94 9.21 16.83
C GLU A 451 -14.68 10.48 17.28
N ALA A 452 -13.98 11.62 17.34
CA ALA A 452 -14.56 12.86 17.82
C ALA A 452 -15.54 13.50 16.82
N TYR A 453 -15.29 13.39 15.51
CA TYR A 453 -16.00 14.17 14.49
C TYR A 453 -16.67 13.32 13.40
N GLY A 454 -16.43 12.01 13.37
CA GLY A 454 -16.90 11.13 12.30
C GLY A 454 -16.24 11.41 10.93
N TRP A 455 -15.10 12.10 10.91
CA TRP A 455 -14.39 12.41 9.68
C TRP A 455 -13.72 11.15 9.11
N PRO A 456 -14.01 10.76 7.86
CA PRO A 456 -13.50 9.51 7.32
C PRO A 456 -11.98 9.54 7.18
N MET A 457 -11.31 8.44 7.47
CA MET A 457 -9.87 8.31 7.24
C MET A 457 -9.62 7.08 6.37
N SER A 458 -8.65 7.15 5.46
CA SER A 458 -8.22 5.98 4.69
C SER A 458 -6.75 5.69 4.94
N ILE A 459 -6.38 4.42 4.81
CA ILE A 459 -4.99 4.00 4.79
C ILE A 459 -4.71 3.22 3.50
N ILE A 460 -3.56 3.49 2.91
CA ILE A 460 -3.00 2.69 1.83
C ILE A 460 -1.78 1.98 2.43
N LEU A 461 -1.89 0.66 2.62
CA LEU A 461 -0.76 -0.18 3.00
C LEU A 461 -0.12 -0.73 1.72
N PHE A 462 1.19 -0.63 1.57
CA PHE A 462 1.84 -1.07 0.34
C PHE A 462 3.27 -1.54 0.52
N GLU A 463 3.71 -2.36 -0.41
CA GLU A 463 5.10 -2.82 -0.52
C GLU A 463 5.71 -2.38 -1.85
N MET A 464 7.01 -2.09 -1.80
CA MET A 464 7.80 -1.75 -2.97
C MET A 464 9.00 -2.69 -3.03
N ASN A 465 9.02 -3.57 -4.03
CA ASN A 465 10.03 -4.61 -4.16
C ASN A 465 10.62 -4.62 -5.58
N ARG A 466 11.85 -5.11 -5.70
CA ARG A 466 12.49 -5.41 -6.98
C ARG A 466 12.21 -6.86 -7.35
N LYS A 467 11.80 -7.14 -8.59
CA LYS A 467 11.75 -8.50 -9.13
C LYS A 467 13.16 -9.00 -9.36
N LYS A 468 13.47 -10.20 -8.89
CA LYS A 468 14.72 -10.88 -9.25
C LYS A 468 14.67 -11.27 -10.73
N GLU A 469 15.76 -11.05 -11.45
CA GLU A 469 15.99 -11.71 -12.74
C GLU A 469 16.13 -13.21 -12.48
N TYR A 470 15.23 -14.00 -13.04
CA TYR A 470 15.27 -15.46 -12.93
C TYR A 470 16.04 -16.01 -14.13
N ASP A 471 17.03 -16.87 -13.88
CA ASP A 471 17.61 -17.73 -14.92
C ASP A 471 16.53 -18.72 -15.35
N THR A 472 16.25 -18.82 -16.65
CA THR A 472 15.20 -19.65 -17.24
C THR A 472 15.35 -21.15 -16.93
N ASN A 473 16.47 -21.55 -16.32
CA ASN A 473 16.76 -22.93 -15.95
C ASN A 473 16.40 -23.31 -14.49
N GLN A 474 15.95 -22.38 -13.64
CA GLN A 474 15.50 -22.71 -12.27
C GLN A 474 14.01 -23.01 -12.21
N LYS A 475 13.64 -24.17 -11.64
CA LYS A 475 12.24 -24.52 -11.37
C LYS A 475 11.60 -23.42 -10.50
N ARG A 476 10.35 -23.08 -10.87
CA ARG A 476 9.46 -22.10 -10.23
C ARG A 476 9.45 -22.31 -8.70
N GLY A 477 10.28 -21.57 -7.98
CA GLY A 477 10.30 -21.52 -6.51
C GLY A 477 9.16 -20.65 -5.98
N ASP A 478 8.87 -20.76 -4.68
CA ASP A 478 7.83 -20.00 -3.99
C ASP A 478 7.87 -18.50 -4.34
N LEU A 479 6.70 -17.89 -4.59
CA LEU A 479 6.52 -16.49 -4.98
C LEU A 479 7.31 -15.50 -4.09
N GLN A 480 7.52 -15.82 -2.81
CA GLN A 480 8.23 -14.98 -1.84
C GLN A 480 9.75 -14.87 -2.14
N THR A 481 10.33 -15.85 -2.84
CA THR A 481 11.75 -15.84 -3.20
C THR A 481 12.07 -15.02 -4.45
N MET A 482 11.04 -14.56 -5.16
CA MET A 482 11.13 -13.87 -6.46
C MET A 482 11.42 -12.36 -6.35
N PHE A 483 11.45 -11.81 -5.14
CA PHE A 483 11.58 -10.37 -4.92
C PHE A 483 12.72 -10.03 -3.96
N ASP A 484 13.35 -8.87 -4.18
CA ASP A 484 14.34 -8.24 -3.31
C ASP A 484 13.81 -6.91 -2.77
N VAL A 485 14.28 -6.54 -1.59
CA VAL A 485 14.03 -5.21 -1.01
C VAL A 485 14.65 -4.13 -1.89
N LEU A 486 13.98 -2.99 -2.02
CA LEU A 486 14.54 -1.85 -2.74
C LEU A 486 15.75 -1.26 -1.99
N PRO A 487 16.82 -0.85 -2.71
CA PRO A 487 17.92 -0.13 -2.08
C PRO A 487 17.42 1.23 -1.54
N PRO A 488 18.01 1.76 -0.46
CA PRO A 488 17.55 3.00 0.17
C PRO A 488 17.44 4.19 -0.79
N SER A 489 18.34 4.31 -1.75
CA SER A 489 18.31 5.37 -2.78
C SER A 489 17.08 5.28 -3.71
N ALA A 490 16.62 4.08 -4.03
CA ALA A 490 15.37 3.89 -4.79
C ALA A 490 14.15 4.27 -3.94
N VAL A 491 14.17 3.93 -2.65
CA VAL A 491 13.11 4.31 -1.71
C VAL A 491 13.06 5.83 -1.54
N GLN A 492 14.20 6.52 -1.42
CA GLN A 492 14.27 7.98 -1.36
C GLN A 492 13.65 8.63 -2.60
N ASN A 493 13.96 8.11 -3.79
CA ASN A 493 13.38 8.61 -5.04
C ASN A 493 11.87 8.32 -5.14
N ALA A 494 11.43 7.16 -4.65
CA ALA A 494 10.00 6.84 -4.53
C ALA A 494 9.29 7.80 -3.56
N ALA A 495 9.86 8.04 -2.39
CA ALA A 495 9.32 8.95 -1.38
C ALA A 495 9.18 10.38 -1.94
N LYS A 496 10.22 10.92 -2.59
CA LYS A 496 10.16 12.23 -3.28
C LYS A 496 9.04 12.30 -4.31
N ARG A 497 8.79 11.22 -5.04
CA ARG A 497 7.69 11.14 -6.01
C ARG A 497 6.33 11.08 -5.34
N ILE A 498 6.19 10.33 -4.25
CA ILE A 498 4.95 10.26 -3.46
C ILE A 498 4.64 11.63 -2.83
N GLU A 499 5.65 12.35 -2.33
CA GLU A 499 5.52 13.71 -1.79
C GLU A 499 4.98 14.72 -2.82
N MET A 500 5.22 14.50 -4.13
CA MET A 500 4.64 15.34 -5.18
C MET A 500 3.16 15.03 -5.44
N VAL A 501 2.70 13.82 -5.12
CA VAL A 501 1.32 13.36 -5.37
C VAL A 501 0.41 13.62 -4.17
N LYS A 502 0.90 13.38 -2.96
CA LYS A 502 0.11 13.48 -1.73
C LYS A 502 -0.07 14.92 -1.26
N ARG A 503 -1.09 15.17 -0.45
CA ARG A 503 -1.29 16.46 0.24
C ARG A 503 -0.25 16.62 1.36
N PRO A 504 0.02 17.87 1.81
CA PRO A 504 0.83 18.10 3.00
C PRO A 504 0.29 17.43 4.27
N LEU A 505 -1.03 17.23 4.37
CA LEU A 505 -1.69 16.57 5.50
C LEU A 505 -1.64 15.04 5.42
N ASP A 506 -1.33 14.47 4.26
CA ASP A 506 -1.22 13.03 4.08
C ASP A 506 0.15 12.57 4.63
N ILE A 507 0.16 11.47 5.39
CA ILE A 507 1.33 11.02 6.14
C ILE A 507 1.89 9.73 5.53
N LEU A 508 3.10 9.80 4.96
CA LEU A 508 3.84 8.66 4.45
C LEU A 508 4.82 8.16 5.52
N GLY A 509 4.74 6.89 5.88
CA GLY A 509 5.64 6.27 6.86
C GLY A 509 6.01 4.84 6.52
N HIS A 510 7.08 4.36 7.16
CA HIS A 510 7.37 2.93 7.26
C HIS A 510 6.29 2.26 8.09
N TYR A 511 5.88 1.08 7.67
CA TYR A 511 4.96 0.24 8.40
C TYR A 511 5.58 -1.14 8.54
N GLU A 512 5.88 -1.53 9.78
CA GLU A 512 6.67 -2.75 10.06
C GLU A 512 8.02 -2.75 9.28
N MET A 513 8.47 -3.91 8.78
CA MET A 513 9.83 -4.08 8.26
C MET A 513 9.97 -3.70 6.78
N LEU A 514 9.09 -4.23 5.91
CA LEU A 514 9.21 -4.12 4.44
C LEU A 514 8.04 -3.37 3.80
N GLU A 515 7.14 -2.81 4.62
CA GLU A 515 5.94 -2.17 4.14
C GLU A 515 5.96 -0.68 4.44
N TYR A 516 5.09 0.02 3.74
CA TYR A 516 4.88 1.44 3.85
C TYR A 516 3.39 1.68 4.03
N ALA A 517 3.07 2.76 4.72
CA ALA A 517 1.70 3.21 4.87
C ALA A 517 1.59 4.67 4.45
N LEU A 518 0.53 4.96 3.70
CA LEU A 518 0.09 6.32 3.46
C LEU A 518 -1.26 6.52 4.16
N LEU A 519 -1.25 7.32 5.21
CA LEU A 519 -2.44 7.73 5.94
C LEU A 519 -3.06 8.97 5.28
N LEU A 520 -4.35 8.89 5.00
CA LEU A 520 -5.13 9.90 4.29
C LEU A 520 -6.28 10.40 5.18
N PRO A 521 -6.05 11.46 5.98
CA PRO A 521 -7.08 12.16 6.73
C PRO A 521 -8.24 12.65 5.85
N ASN A 522 -9.45 12.70 6.41
CA ASN A 522 -10.68 13.16 5.74
C ASN A 522 -10.84 12.65 4.29
N THR A 523 -10.53 11.37 4.06
CA THR A 523 -10.46 10.79 2.72
C THR A 523 -11.24 9.49 2.67
N ARG A 524 -12.15 9.36 1.69
CA ARG A 524 -12.97 8.17 1.45
C ARG A 524 -12.30 7.19 0.50
N THR A 525 -12.81 5.97 0.45
CA THR A 525 -12.25 4.85 -0.32
C THR A 525 -11.95 5.17 -1.79
N ALA A 526 -12.87 5.82 -2.52
CA ALA A 526 -12.66 6.13 -3.95
C ALA A 526 -11.51 7.12 -4.15
N SER A 527 -11.44 8.17 -3.31
CA SER A 527 -10.35 9.15 -3.33
C SER A 527 -9.01 8.52 -2.94
N ALA A 528 -9.00 7.63 -1.95
CA ALA A 528 -7.80 6.88 -1.57
C ALA A 528 -7.30 5.97 -2.71
N ALA A 529 -8.22 5.28 -3.40
CA ALA A 529 -7.88 4.48 -4.57
C ALA A 529 -7.31 5.32 -5.72
N TYR A 530 -7.85 6.53 -5.95
CA TYR A 530 -7.28 7.48 -6.90
C TYR A 530 -5.83 7.85 -6.54
N VAL A 531 -5.57 8.20 -5.27
CA VAL A 531 -4.22 8.52 -4.79
C VAL A 531 -3.27 7.33 -4.98
N ALA A 532 -3.70 6.12 -4.63
CA ALA A 532 -2.91 4.91 -4.80
C ALA A 532 -2.55 4.65 -6.28
N ASN A 533 -3.51 4.83 -7.19
CA ASN A 533 -3.26 4.73 -8.64
C ASN A 533 -2.30 5.81 -9.15
N ARG A 534 -2.42 7.06 -8.69
CA ARG A 534 -1.48 8.13 -9.06
C ARG A 534 -0.07 7.85 -8.55
N ILE A 535 0.08 7.30 -7.35
CA ILE A 535 1.37 6.83 -6.83
C ILE A 535 1.94 5.73 -7.72
N LEU A 536 1.15 4.69 -8.01
CA LEU A 536 1.55 3.60 -8.92
C LEU A 536 2.06 4.14 -10.27
N GLN A 537 1.34 5.07 -10.89
CA GLN A 537 1.73 5.70 -12.16
C GLN A 537 3.04 6.48 -12.01
N THR A 538 3.15 7.33 -10.98
CA THR A 538 4.33 8.19 -10.76
C THR A 538 5.59 7.37 -10.46
N LEU A 539 5.45 6.24 -9.75
CA LEU A 539 6.57 5.34 -9.47
C LEU A 539 7.02 4.54 -10.70
N THR A 540 6.13 4.33 -11.69
CA THR A 540 6.41 3.46 -12.84
C THR A 540 6.70 4.21 -14.14
N VAL A 541 6.40 5.50 -14.23
CA VAL A 541 6.60 6.31 -15.45
C VAL A 541 8.08 6.48 -15.83
N THR A 542 8.96 6.56 -14.84
CA THR A 542 10.42 6.64 -15.03
C THR A 542 11.12 5.72 -14.04
N PRO A 543 12.28 5.11 -14.38
CA PRO A 543 13.03 4.28 -13.45
C PRO A 543 13.33 5.02 -12.13
N LEU A 544 13.20 4.34 -10.99
CA LEU A 544 13.50 4.94 -9.68
C LEU A 544 15.01 5.16 -9.51
N ILE A 545 15.80 4.22 -10.03
CA ILE A 545 17.26 4.29 -10.16
C ILE A 545 17.66 3.61 -11.48
N LYS A 546 18.94 3.69 -11.85
CA LYS A 546 19.47 2.98 -13.02
C LYS A 546 19.20 1.48 -12.89
N ASN A 547 18.69 0.85 -13.95
CA ASN A 547 18.32 -0.58 -14.00
C ASN A 547 17.16 -1.00 -13.06
N LEU A 548 16.35 -0.06 -12.57
CA LEU A 548 15.10 -0.35 -11.85
C LEU A 548 13.94 0.36 -12.54
N ASP A 549 13.50 -0.24 -13.65
CA ASP A 549 12.38 0.20 -14.49
C ASP A 549 11.04 -0.43 -14.05
N LYS A 550 9.96 -0.12 -14.78
CA LYS A 550 8.62 -0.65 -14.52
C LYS A 550 8.55 -2.19 -14.52
N LYS A 551 9.38 -2.87 -15.33
CA LYS A 551 9.36 -4.33 -15.45
C LYS A 551 9.97 -5.00 -14.22
N SER A 552 11.05 -4.42 -13.71
CA SER A 552 11.78 -4.86 -12.53
C SER A 552 11.19 -4.37 -11.21
N LEU A 553 10.24 -3.44 -11.22
CA LEU A 553 9.50 -3.01 -10.03
C LEU A 553 8.25 -3.86 -9.80
N LYS A 554 8.04 -4.27 -8.54
CA LYS A 554 6.81 -4.90 -8.06
C LYS A 554 6.22 -4.00 -6.98
N LEU A 555 4.96 -3.61 -7.19
CA LEU A 555 4.17 -2.80 -6.28
C LEU A 555 2.88 -3.57 -5.95
N ALA A 556 2.46 -3.50 -4.70
CA ALA A 556 1.16 -3.99 -4.26
C ALA A 556 0.60 -3.04 -3.22
N PHE A 557 -0.61 -2.53 -3.47
CA PHE A 557 -1.32 -1.55 -2.65
C PHE A 557 -2.63 -2.16 -2.13
N GLY A 558 -2.87 -2.06 -0.84
CA GLY A 558 -4.12 -2.39 -0.17
C GLY A 558 -4.75 -1.13 0.42
N VAL A 559 -5.96 -0.79 -0.02
CA VAL A 559 -6.69 0.40 0.44
C VAL A 559 -7.81 0.00 1.39
N ALA A 560 -7.89 0.64 2.55
CA ALA A 560 -9.04 0.52 3.45
C ALA A 560 -9.44 1.89 4.01
N ASN A 561 -10.67 1.98 4.51
CA ASN A 561 -11.29 3.22 4.96
C ASN A 561 -12.12 3.02 6.23
N LEU A 562 -12.06 3.96 7.17
CA LEU A 562 -13.09 4.14 8.18
C LEU A 562 -14.10 5.21 7.73
N PRO A 563 -15.41 4.99 7.93
CA PRO A 563 -16.05 3.86 8.61
C PRO A 563 -16.39 2.66 7.70
N ALA A 564 -16.00 2.68 6.42
CA ALA A 564 -16.44 1.65 5.47
C ALA A 564 -15.97 0.23 5.84
N ASP A 565 -14.77 0.12 6.41
CA ASP A 565 -14.05 -1.12 6.74
C ASP A 565 -13.92 -1.40 8.23
N GLY A 566 -14.78 -0.78 9.03
CA GLY A 566 -14.86 -0.99 10.46
C GLY A 566 -15.04 0.31 11.23
N GLU A 567 -14.81 0.23 12.54
CA GLU A 567 -14.91 1.35 13.47
C GLU A 567 -13.63 1.52 14.30
N THR A 568 -12.67 0.59 14.19
CA THR A 568 -11.41 0.62 14.96
C THR A 568 -10.19 0.64 14.05
N VAL A 569 -9.06 1.16 14.56
CA VAL A 569 -7.75 1.11 13.87
C VAL A 569 -7.35 -0.32 13.54
N GLN A 570 -7.63 -1.28 14.43
CA GLN A 570 -7.33 -2.69 14.19
C GLN A 570 -8.06 -3.24 12.96
N GLN A 571 -9.35 -2.93 12.81
CA GLN A 571 -10.14 -3.35 11.65
C GLN A 571 -9.65 -2.67 10.37
N LEU A 572 -9.35 -1.38 10.43
CA LEU A 572 -8.78 -0.63 9.31
C LEU A 572 -7.48 -1.26 8.79
N LEU A 573 -6.53 -1.55 9.69
CA LEU A 573 -5.24 -2.14 9.35
C LEU A 573 -5.39 -3.58 8.84
N ALA A 574 -6.25 -4.38 9.47
CA ALA A 574 -6.53 -5.75 9.03
C ALA A 574 -7.15 -5.79 7.63
N ALA A 575 -8.07 -4.87 7.34
CA ALA A 575 -8.69 -4.72 6.02
C ALA A 575 -7.68 -4.30 4.95
N ALA A 576 -6.82 -3.31 5.25
CA ALA A 576 -5.77 -2.85 4.33
C ALA A 576 -4.74 -3.96 4.05
N ARG A 577 -4.28 -4.66 5.09
CA ARG A 577 -3.37 -5.81 4.96
C ARG A 577 -3.96 -6.91 4.09
N LYS A 578 -5.20 -7.34 4.38
CA LYS A 578 -5.91 -8.34 3.57
C LYS A 578 -6.08 -7.91 2.11
N ALA A 579 -6.33 -6.63 1.86
CA ALA A 579 -6.39 -6.11 0.49
C ALA A 579 -5.01 -6.15 -0.19
N LYS A 580 -3.95 -5.72 0.49
CA LYS A 580 -2.58 -5.75 -0.03
C LYS A 580 -2.11 -7.18 -0.31
N ASP A 581 -2.35 -8.12 0.59
CA ASP A 581 -1.93 -9.52 0.42
C ASP A 581 -2.61 -10.15 -0.81
N ARG A 582 -3.91 -9.87 -1.01
CA ARG A 582 -4.59 -10.25 -2.26
C ARG A 582 -3.98 -9.58 -3.50
N ALA A 583 -3.49 -8.35 -3.39
CA ALA A 583 -2.86 -7.63 -4.49
C ALA A 583 -1.53 -8.32 -4.88
N VAL A 584 -0.78 -8.79 -3.89
CA VAL A 584 0.41 -9.63 -4.09
C VAL A 584 0.04 -10.96 -4.76
N GLU A 585 -0.89 -11.73 -4.16
CA GLU A 585 -1.33 -13.06 -4.61
C GLU A 585 -1.91 -13.04 -6.03
N ALA A 586 -2.80 -12.09 -6.33
CA ALA A 586 -3.43 -11.95 -7.64
C ALA A 586 -2.52 -11.29 -8.69
N ASN A 587 -1.28 -10.92 -8.31
CA ASN A 587 -0.36 -10.13 -9.11
C ASN A 587 -1.00 -8.84 -9.67
N PHE A 588 -1.94 -8.25 -8.91
CA PHE A 588 -2.66 -7.04 -9.28
C PHE A 588 -2.14 -5.88 -8.43
N PRO A 589 -1.80 -4.71 -9.00
CA PRO A 589 -1.05 -3.70 -8.25
C PRO A 589 -1.87 -3.02 -7.15
N LEU A 590 -3.19 -2.92 -7.27
CA LEU A 590 -4.04 -2.18 -6.34
C LEU A 590 -5.32 -2.94 -6.01
N ILE A 591 -5.56 -3.25 -4.74
CA ILE A 591 -6.84 -3.78 -4.28
C ILE A 591 -7.44 -2.89 -3.22
N ILE A 592 -8.72 -2.62 -3.37
CA ILE A 592 -9.54 -1.92 -2.39
C ILE A 592 -10.22 -2.98 -1.51
N SER A 593 -10.18 -2.78 -0.20
CA SER A 593 -10.95 -3.58 0.75
C SER A 593 -12.42 -3.56 0.36
N LYS A 594 -12.98 -4.76 0.23
CA LYS A 594 -14.43 -4.95 0.11
C LYS A 594 -14.92 -5.33 1.48
N SER A 595 -15.48 -4.37 2.20
CA SER A 595 -16.26 -4.73 3.39
C SER A 595 -17.47 -5.54 2.97
N TYR A 596 -17.55 -6.75 3.51
CA TYR A 596 -18.77 -7.53 3.52
C TYR A 596 -19.78 -6.73 4.35
N LYS A 597 -20.74 -6.10 3.67
CA LYS A 597 -22.06 -5.88 4.27
C LYS A 597 -23.00 -6.94 3.70
#